data_AF-A0A529HKG7-F1
#
_entry.id   AF-A0A529HKG7-F1
#
_cell.length_a   1.000
_cell.length_b   1.000
_cell.length_c   1.000
_cell.angle_alpha   90.00
_cell.angle_beta   90.00
_cell.angle_gamma   90.00
#
_symmetry.space_group_name_H-M   'P 1'
#
loop_
_entity.id
_entity.type
_entity.pdbx_description
1 polymer ?
#
loop_
_entity_poly.entity_id
_entity_poly.type
_entity_poly.pdbx_seq_one_letter_code
_entity_poly.pdbx_strand_id
1 'polypeptide(L)'
;TEATFGLPVFRHPPDHEEIARLLKSAMQFPERSHLIGAYALGKAQRVMRLLREAGYDRPIYIHGALAKLSEYYQSQGIDLGQLEPATVESGGKADFEGAIVVGPPAAFADRWA
;
A
#
# COMPACT_ATOMS: atom_id res chain seq x y z
N THR A 1 8.04 27.29 -10.10
CA THR A 1 8.22 25.85 -10.38
C THR A 1 8.59 25.18 -9.08
N GLU A 2 8.04 24.01 -8.77
CA GLU A 2 8.44 23.24 -7.58
C GLU A 2 9.85 22.65 -7.79
N ALA A 3 10.67 22.58 -6.72
CA ALA A 3 12.07 22.12 -6.78
C ALA A 3 12.42 21.09 -5.70
N THR A 4 11.44 20.32 -5.21
CA THR A 4 11.59 19.32 -4.11
C THR A 4 12.78 18.37 -4.32
N PHE A 5 13.04 17.97 -5.57
CA PHE A 5 14.18 17.12 -5.96
C PHE A 5 15.05 17.77 -7.06
N GLY A 6 15.18 19.10 -7.05
CA GLY A 6 15.85 19.86 -8.12
C GLY A 6 17.37 19.66 -8.23
N LEU A 7 18.01 18.97 -7.29
CA LEU A 7 19.45 18.69 -7.33
C LEU A 7 19.75 17.44 -8.20
N PRO A 8 20.81 17.46 -9.05
CA PRO A 8 21.14 16.34 -9.95
C PRO A 8 21.43 14.99 -9.27
N VAL A 9 21.70 15.02 -7.96
CA VAL A 9 21.93 13.83 -7.14
C VAL A 9 20.65 13.03 -6.90
N PHE A 10 19.47 13.67 -6.98
CA PHE A 10 18.19 12.98 -6.83
C PHE A 10 17.75 12.38 -8.15
N ARG A 11 17.80 11.04 -8.21
CA ARG A 11 17.25 10.25 -9.33
C ARG A 11 16.27 9.24 -8.76
N HIS A 12 15.01 9.33 -9.19
CA HIS A 12 14.01 8.35 -8.81
C HIS A 12 14.21 7.08 -9.65
N PRO A 13 14.29 5.89 -9.02
CA PRO A 13 14.26 4.65 -9.78
C PRO A 13 12.89 4.49 -10.46
N PRO A 14 12.79 3.62 -11.48
CA PRO A 14 11.50 3.21 -12.02
C PRO A 14 10.64 2.59 -10.89
N ASP A 15 9.39 3.00 -10.80
CA ASP A 15 8.50 2.59 -9.72
C ASP A 15 8.10 1.11 -9.78
N HIS A 16 7.96 0.54 -10.97
CA HIS A 16 7.73 -0.89 -11.14
C HIS A 16 8.87 -1.76 -10.56
N GLU A 17 10.13 -1.30 -10.61
CA GLU A 17 11.25 -2.02 -9.98
C GLU A 17 11.12 -2.02 -8.46
N GLU A 18 10.69 -0.91 -7.86
CA GLU A 18 10.47 -0.82 -6.41
C GLU A 18 9.30 -1.71 -5.95
N ILE A 19 8.22 -1.80 -6.74
CA ILE A 19 7.14 -2.74 -6.45
C ILE A 19 7.58 -4.19 -6.62
N ALA A 20 8.41 -4.50 -7.62
CA ALA A 20 8.98 -5.84 -7.77
C ALA A 20 9.84 -6.23 -6.55
N ARG A 21 10.64 -5.29 -6.00
CA ARG A 21 11.40 -5.53 -4.75
C ARG A 21 10.47 -5.81 -3.57
N LEU A 22 9.40 -5.03 -3.44
CA LEU A 22 8.37 -5.23 -2.41
C LEU A 22 7.73 -6.63 -2.51
N LEU A 23 7.25 -7.02 -3.70
CA LEU A 23 6.63 -8.33 -3.91
C LEU A 23 7.60 -9.48 -3.69
N LYS A 24 8.87 -9.31 -4.09
CA LYS A 24 9.93 -10.28 -3.78
C LYS A 24 10.15 -10.41 -2.27
N SER A 25 10.07 -9.33 -1.51
CA SER A 25 10.11 -9.36 -0.05
C SER A 25 8.89 -10.09 0.53
N ALA A 26 7.70 -9.82 -0.01
CA ALA A 26 6.45 -10.49 0.39
C ALA A 26 6.51 -12.01 0.23
N MET A 27 7.01 -12.48 -0.92
CA MET A 27 7.15 -13.92 -1.18
C MET A 27 8.19 -14.62 -0.31
N GLN A 28 9.18 -13.91 0.24
CA GLN A 28 10.21 -14.50 1.11
C GLN A 28 9.71 -14.75 2.53
N PHE A 29 8.67 -14.04 2.98
CA PHE A 29 8.10 -14.16 4.32
C PHE A 29 6.58 -14.35 4.24
N PRO A 30 6.12 -15.46 3.64
CA PRO A 30 4.70 -15.68 3.38
C PRO A 30 3.84 -15.79 4.65
N GLU A 31 4.44 -16.03 5.80
CA GLU A 31 3.80 -16.08 7.11
C GLU A 31 3.63 -14.69 7.76
N ARG A 32 4.17 -13.62 7.14
CA ARG A 32 4.16 -12.26 7.68
C ARG A 32 3.34 -11.34 6.80
N SER A 33 2.66 -10.39 7.43
CA SER A 33 2.09 -9.26 6.71
C SER A 33 3.18 -8.26 6.33
N HIS A 34 3.02 -7.62 5.17
CA HIS A 34 3.89 -6.54 4.70
C HIS A 34 3.17 -5.21 4.85
N LEU A 35 3.61 -4.43 5.84
CA LEU A 35 3.08 -3.11 6.12
C LEU A 35 3.74 -2.06 5.22
N ILE A 36 2.94 -1.26 4.52
CA ILE A 36 3.41 -0.19 3.62
C ILE A 36 2.92 1.16 4.11
N GLY A 37 3.87 2.03 4.44
CA GLY A 37 3.61 3.40 4.90
C GLY A 37 3.44 4.35 3.73
N ALA A 38 2.23 4.89 3.59
CA ALA A 38 1.92 5.84 2.53
C ALA A 38 0.98 6.94 3.02
N TYR A 39 1.23 8.18 2.59
CA TYR A 39 0.29 9.28 2.82
C TYR A 39 -1.07 8.96 2.21
N ALA A 40 -2.14 9.35 2.92
CA ALA A 40 -3.50 8.96 2.59
C ALA A 40 -3.97 9.48 1.22
N LEU A 41 -3.47 10.64 0.80
CA LEU A 41 -3.72 11.20 -0.52
C LEU A 41 -2.51 11.00 -1.44
N GLY A 42 -2.76 10.42 -2.61
CA GLY A 42 -1.82 10.29 -3.70
C GLY A 42 -0.89 9.07 -3.58
N LYS A 43 -0.08 9.00 -2.52
CA LYS A 43 0.91 7.91 -2.40
C LYS A 43 0.26 6.54 -2.21
N ALA A 44 -0.75 6.44 -1.33
CA ALA A 44 -1.43 5.18 -1.09
C ALA A 44 -2.08 4.64 -2.37
N GLN A 45 -2.84 5.48 -3.09
CA GLN A 45 -3.51 5.09 -4.33
C GLN A 45 -2.51 4.72 -5.43
N ARG A 46 -1.39 5.45 -5.54
CA ARG A 46 -0.31 5.09 -6.48
C ARG A 46 0.29 3.72 -6.18
N VAL A 47 0.59 3.42 -4.92
CA VAL A 47 1.11 2.09 -4.53
C VAL A 47 0.09 1.00 -4.84
N MET A 48 -1.18 1.19 -4.47
CA MET A 48 -2.24 0.22 -4.77
C MET A 48 -2.38 -0.05 -6.26
N ARG A 49 -2.36 1.00 -7.10
CA ARG A 49 -2.42 0.85 -8.55
C ARG A 49 -1.21 0.09 -9.11
N LEU A 50 0.01 0.44 -8.69
CA LEU A 50 1.22 -0.24 -9.15
C LEU A 50 1.28 -1.71 -8.70
N LEU A 51 0.72 -2.04 -7.54
CA LEU A 51 0.56 -3.44 -7.10
C LEU A 51 -0.33 -4.23 -8.05
N ARG A 52 -1.43 -3.65 -8.53
CA ARG A 52 -2.28 -4.28 -9.56
C ARG A 52 -1.55 -4.44 -10.88
N GLU A 53 -0.81 -3.42 -11.32
CA GLU A 53 0.01 -3.50 -12.54
C GLU A 53 1.09 -4.59 -12.46
N ALA A 54 1.60 -4.86 -11.25
CA ALA A 54 2.56 -5.93 -10.98
C ALA A 54 1.92 -7.32 -10.80
N GLY A 55 0.60 -7.47 -11.00
CA GLY A 55 -0.11 -8.75 -10.92
C GLY A 55 -0.44 -9.21 -9.50
N TYR A 56 -0.46 -8.30 -8.52
CA TYR A 56 -0.96 -8.63 -7.19
C TYR A 56 -2.50 -8.58 -7.22
N ASP A 57 -3.16 -9.73 -7.33
CA ASP A 57 -4.63 -9.82 -7.47
C ASP A 57 -5.37 -10.06 -6.15
N ARG A 58 -4.66 -10.41 -5.07
CA ARG A 58 -5.25 -10.63 -3.74
C ARG A 58 -5.79 -9.32 -3.14
N PRO A 59 -6.68 -9.38 -2.15
CA PRO A 59 -7.07 -8.19 -1.39
C PRO A 59 -5.86 -7.38 -0.89
N ILE A 60 -5.96 -6.06 -0.99
CA ILE A 60 -5.05 -5.14 -0.31
C ILE A 60 -5.79 -4.62 0.92
N TYR A 61 -5.24 -4.85 2.09
CA TYR A 61 -5.83 -4.38 3.32
C TYR A 61 -5.43 -2.93 3.56
N ILE A 62 -6.37 -2.10 4.00
CA ILE A 62 -6.17 -0.66 4.15
C ILE A 62 -6.56 -0.17 5.54
N HIS A 63 -5.79 0.79 6.04
CA HIS A 63 -6.19 1.58 7.20
C HIS A 63 -7.42 2.44 6.86
N GLY A 64 -8.35 2.61 7.80
CA GLY A 64 -9.59 3.38 7.59
C GLY A 64 -9.36 4.82 7.11
N ALA A 65 -8.23 5.43 7.48
CA ALA A 65 -7.80 6.75 6.98
C ALA A 65 -7.61 6.82 5.45
N LEU A 66 -7.44 5.68 4.76
CA LEU A 66 -7.31 5.60 3.31
C LEU A 66 -8.66 5.44 2.61
N ALA A 67 -9.68 4.90 3.31
CA ALA A 67 -10.90 4.37 2.71
C ALA A 67 -11.63 5.40 1.84
N LYS A 68 -11.99 6.57 2.40
CA LYS A 68 -12.77 7.59 1.70
C LYS A 68 -12.10 8.10 0.41
N LEU A 69 -10.78 8.27 0.44
CA LEU A 69 -10.05 8.75 -0.74
C LEU A 69 -9.88 7.64 -1.78
N SER A 70 -9.66 6.40 -1.35
CA SER A 70 -9.58 5.25 -2.27
C SER A 70 -10.93 4.97 -2.94
N GLU A 71 -12.03 5.02 -2.20
CA GLU A 71 -13.40 4.93 -2.75
C GLU A 71 -13.64 6.05 -3.77
N TYR A 72 -13.23 7.29 -3.46
CA TYR A 72 -13.34 8.38 -4.41
C TYR A 72 -12.57 8.07 -5.70
N TYR A 73 -11.32 7.63 -5.62
CA TYR A 73 -10.54 7.26 -6.81
C TYR A 73 -11.22 6.16 -7.63
N GLN A 74 -11.75 5.12 -6.99
CA GLN A 74 -12.50 4.05 -7.66
C GLN A 74 -13.77 4.58 -8.33
N SER A 75 -14.50 5.49 -7.69
CA SER A 75 -15.67 6.16 -8.28
C SER A 75 -15.32 7.03 -9.51
N GLN A 76 -14.06 7.47 -9.62
CA GLN A 76 -13.52 8.16 -10.79
C GLN A 76 -12.95 7.20 -11.85
N GLY A 77 -13.15 5.89 -11.69
CA GLY A 77 -12.72 4.87 -12.65
C GLY A 77 -11.26 4.43 -12.50
N ILE A 78 -10.57 4.82 -11.42
CA ILE A 78 -9.22 4.32 -11.13
C ILE A 78 -9.33 2.96 -10.45
N ASP A 79 -8.89 1.91 -11.14
CA ASP A 79 -8.90 0.57 -10.59
C ASP A 79 -7.78 0.38 -9.55
N LEU A 80 -8.18 0.32 -8.28
CA LEU A 80 -7.33 -0.02 -7.13
C LEU A 80 -7.48 -1.51 -6.72
N GLY A 81 -8.34 -2.26 -7.42
CA GLY A 81 -8.75 -3.63 -7.11
C GLY A 81 -9.53 -3.76 -5.80
N GLN A 82 -9.56 -4.95 -5.23
CA GLN A 82 -10.26 -5.23 -3.98
C GLN A 82 -9.50 -4.64 -2.78
N LEU A 83 -10.15 -3.73 -2.06
CA LEU A 83 -9.64 -3.09 -0.85
C LEU A 83 -10.48 -3.52 0.34
N GLU A 84 -9.83 -4.02 1.39
CA GLU A 84 -10.50 -4.52 2.59
C GLU A 84 -10.01 -3.77 3.83
N PRO A 85 -10.85 -3.53 4.85
CA PRO A 85 -10.41 -2.90 6.08
C PRO A 85 -9.42 -3.80 6.82
N ALA A 86 -8.30 -3.23 7.28
CA ALA A 86 -7.33 -3.92 8.12
C ALA A 86 -7.73 -3.88 9.62
N THR A 87 -9.01 -4.15 9.93
CA THR A 87 -9.52 -4.20 11.31
C THR A 87 -9.64 -5.63 11.80
N VAL A 88 -9.35 -5.84 13.09
CA VAL A 88 -9.33 -7.17 13.76
C VAL A 88 -10.70 -7.51 14.37
N GLU A 89 -11.76 -6.75 14.07
CA GLU A 89 -13.07 -6.90 14.74
C GLU A 89 -13.73 -8.26 14.47
N SER A 90 -13.29 -9.00 13.45
CA SER A 90 -13.82 -10.32 13.10
C SER A 90 -12.77 -11.41 12.87
N GLY A 91 -11.49 -11.16 13.17
CA GLY A 91 -10.39 -12.02 12.71
C GLY A 91 -9.16 -12.04 13.62
N GLY A 92 -8.35 -13.10 13.55
CA GLY A 92 -7.08 -13.25 14.28
C GLY A 92 -5.87 -12.78 13.47
N LYS A 93 -4.68 -12.72 14.10
CA LYS A 93 -3.40 -12.41 13.41
C LYS A 93 -3.13 -13.28 12.17
N ALA A 94 -3.65 -14.51 12.17
CA ALA A 94 -3.51 -15.46 11.06
C ALA A 94 -4.21 -15.00 9.77
N ASP A 95 -5.19 -14.09 9.85
CA ASP A 95 -5.98 -13.65 8.69
C ASP A 95 -5.20 -12.68 7.77
N PHE A 96 -4.01 -12.24 8.19
CA PHE A 96 -3.16 -11.33 7.43
C PHE A 96 -1.83 -11.97 7.00
N GLU A 97 -1.66 -13.29 7.13
CA GLU A 97 -0.42 -13.96 6.70
C GLU A 97 -0.17 -13.74 5.20
N GLY A 98 1.03 -13.24 4.90
CA GLY A 98 1.47 -12.89 3.56
C GLY A 98 0.77 -11.65 3.01
N ALA A 99 -0.22 -11.06 3.69
CA ALA A 99 -1.05 -9.99 3.17
C ALA A 99 -0.28 -8.66 3.05
N ILE A 100 -0.64 -7.86 2.04
CA ILE A 100 -0.17 -6.47 1.94
C ILE A 100 -1.16 -5.57 2.66
N VAL A 101 -0.65 -4.76 3.60
CA VAL A 101 -1.42 -3.79 4.37
C VAL A 101 -0.88 -2.40 4.11
N VAL A 102 -1.73 -1.46 3.69
CA VAL A 102 -1.34 -0.06 3.43
C VAL A 102 -1.95 0.85 4.49
N GLY A 103 -1.14 1.74 5.04
CA GLY A 103 -1.60 2.69 6.06
C GLY A 103 -0.74 3.95 6.12
N PRO A 104 -1.24 5.02 6.75
CA PRO A 104 -0.40 6.19 7.04
C PRO A 104 0.75 5.77 7.96
N PRO A 105 1.98 6.28 7.77
CA PRO A 105 3.13 5.90 8.61
C PRO A 105 2.87 6.06 10.12
N ALA A 106 2.06 7.06 10.51
CA ALA A 106 1.69 7.30 11.90
C ALA A 106 0.87 6.15 12.53
N ALA A 107 0.13 5.36 11.75
CA ALA A 107 -0.64 4.23 12.27
C ALA A 107 0.27 3.10 12.78
N PHE A 108 1.49 2.99 12.25
CA PHE A 108 2.45 1.96 12.64
C PHE A 108 3.26 2.30 13.89
N ALA A 109 3.22 3.55 14.35
CA ALA A 109 3.81 3.96 15.62
C ALA A 109 2.82 3.84 16.79
N ASP A 110 1.57 3.50 16.50
CA ASP A 110 0.46 3.35 17.44
C ASP A 110 -0.06 1.89 17.36
N ARG A 111 -1.31 1.63 17.78
CA ARG A 111 -2.07 0.35 17.84
C ARG A 111 -1.82 -0.77 16.81
N TRP A 112 -1.10 -0.55 15.70
CA TRP A 112 -0.75 -1.55 14.70
C TRP A 112 0.69 -2.10 14.81
N ALA A 113 1.52 -1.57 15.71
CA ALA A 113 2.84 -2.13 16.05
C ALA A 113 2.73 -3.46 16.83
#